data_AF-A0AAJ3JQ64-F1
#
_entry.id   AF-A0AAJ3JQ64-F1
#
_cell.length_a   1.000
_cell.length_b   1.000
_cell.length_c   1.000
_cell.angle_alpha   90.00
_cell.angle_beta   90.00
_cell.angle_gamma   90.00
#
_symmetry.space_group_name_H-M   'P 1'
#
loop_
_entity.id
_entity.type
_entity.pdbx_description
1 polymer ?
#
loop_
_entity_poly.entity_id
_entity_poly.type
_entity_poly.pdbx_seq_one_letter_code
_entity_poly.pdbx_strand_id
1 'polypeptide(L)' 'MFAMKLTLILLGAFLYLVGTLGWFFWAGPYLLATGSTEALLYAFAGTCAWLLITFGLAIHIIKTARPTVGGR' A
#
# COMPACT_ATOMS: atom_id res chain seq x y z
N MET A 1 -10.45 22.97 -8.00
CA MET A 1 -9.38 22.53 -7.07
C MET A 1 -9.77 21.30 -6.24
N PHE A 2 -11.00 21.23 -5.70
CA PHE A 2 -11.48 20.08 -4.92
C PHE A 2 -11.51 18.76 -5.72
N ALA A 3 -12.04 18.77 -6.95
CA ALA A 3 -12.14 17.59 -7.80
C ALA A 3 -10.77 16.95 -8.12
N MET A 4 -9.77 17.75 -8.53
CA MET A 4 -8.42 17.24 -8.82
C MET A 4 -7.78 16.57 -7.61
N LYS A 5 -7.94 17.16 -6.41
CA LYS A 5 -7.40 16.61 -5.16
C LYS A 5 -8.07 15.28 -4.79
N LEU A 6 -9.39 15.19 -4.95
CA LEU A 6 -10.16 13.97 -4.75
C LEU A 6 -9.75 12.86 -5.74
N THR A 7 -9.58 13.20 -7.02
CA THR A 7 -9.15 12.24 -8.05
C THR A 7 -7.78 11.64 -7.73
N LEU A 8 -6.83 12.44 -7.24
CA LEU A 8 -5.50 11.94 -6.85
C LEU A 8 -5.55 10.98 -5.66
N ILE A 9 -6.39 11.26 -4.66
CA ILE A 9 -6.57 10.38 -3.50
C ILE A 9 -7.22 9.06 -3.93
N LEU A 10 -8.26 9.12 -4.75
CA LEU A 10 -8.93 7.94 -5.31
C LEU A 10 -7.98 7.11 -6.17
N LEU A 11 -7.17 7.76 -7.01
CA LEU A 11 -6.16 7.08 -7.82
C LEU A 11 -5.12 6.37 -6.93
N GLY A 12 -4.62 7.04 -5.90
CA GLY A 12 -3.69 6.44 -4.94
C GLY A 12 -4.30 5.23 -4.21
N ALA A 13 -5.55 5.34 -3.75
CA ALA A 13 -6.27 4.24 -3.11
C ALA A 13 -6.51 3.07 -4.09
N PHE A 14 -6.85 3.36 -5.34
CA PHE A 14 -7.04 2.35 -6.38
C PHE A 14 -5.73 1.61 -6.70
N LEU A 15 -4.62 2.33 -6.87
CA LEU A 15 -3.30 1.74 -7.10
C LEU A 15 -2.87 0.85 -5.94
N TYR A 16 -3.09 1.30 -4.71
CA TYR A 16 -2.81 0.49 -3.51
C TYR A 16 -3.66 -0.78 -3.47
N LEU A 17 -4.94 -0.69 -3.83
CA LEU A 17 -5.84 -1.84 -3.85
C LEU A 17 -5.44 -2.84 -4.93
N VAL A 18 -5.17 -2.39 -6.16
CA VAL A 18 -4.70 -3.27 -7.25
C VAL A 18 -3.36 -3.92 -6.91
N GLY A 19 -2.42 -3.16 -6.35
CA GLY A 19 -1.13 -3.69 -5.88
C GLY A 19 -1.30 -4.74 -4.79
N THR A 20 -2.20 -4.51 -3.84
CA THR A 20 -2.52 -5.47 -2.78
C THR A 20 -3.17 -6.75 -3.35
N LEU A 21 -4.14 -6.62 -4.24
CA LEU A 21 -4.76 -7.77 -4.90
C LEU A 21 -3.73 -8.56 -5.71
N GLY A 22 -2.89 -7.89 -6.50
CA GLY A 22 -1.82 -8.55 -7.25
C GLY A 22 -0.81 -9.26 -6.35
N TRP A 23 -0.48 -8.67 -5.20
CA TRP A 23 0.40 -9.28 -4.22
C TRP A 23 -0.22 -10.54 -3.59
N PHE A 24 -1.46 -10.49 -3.12
CA PHE A 24 -2.09 -11.60 -2.40
C PHE A 24 -2.68 -12.70 -3.28
N PHE A 25 -3.19 -12.38 -4.48
CA PHE A 25 -3.82 -13.37 -5.36
C PHE A 25 -2.87 -13.94 -6.42
N TRP A 26 -1.73 -13.29 -6.68
CA TRP A 26 -0.83 -13.72 -7.75
C TRP A 26 0.63 -13.85 -7.30
N ALA A 27 1.31 -12.74 -7.03
CA ALA A 27 2.77 -12.74 -6.82
C ALA A 27 3.18 -13.49 -5.55
N GLY A 28 2.52 -13.22 -4.41
CA GLY A 28 2.77 -13.89 -3.14
C GLY A 28 2.57 -15.41 -3.22
N PRO A 29 1.38 -15.90 -3.62
CA PRO A 29 1.14 -17.32 -3.79
C PRO A 29 2.11 -18.00 -4.76
N TYR A 30 2.45 -17.35 -5.88
CA TYR A 30 3.40 -17.87 -6.86
C TYR A 30 4.80 -18.06 -6.26
N LEU A 31 5.30 -17.04 -5.54
CA LEU A 31 6.61 -17.10 -4.89
C LEU A 31 6.65 -18.18 -3.79
N LEU A 32 5.57 -18.29 -3.01
CA LEU A 32 5.46 -19.32 -1.96
C LEU A 32 5.36 -20.73 -2.56
N ALA A 33 4.67 -20.90 -3.69
CA ALA A 33 4.54 -22.19 -4.38
C ALA A 33 5.85 -22.64 -5.05
N THR A 34 6.74 -21.72 -5.42
CA THR A 34 8.02 -22.04 -6.06
C THR A 34 8.96 -22.81 -5.11
N GLY A 35 8.90 -22.52 -3.80
CA GLY A 35 9.63 -23.29 -2.78
C GLY A 35 11.15 -23.14 -2.77
N SER A 36 11.72 -22.25 -3.60
CA SER A 36 13.16 -21.96 -3.60
C SER A 36 13.54 -20.88 -2.60
N THR A 37 14.79 -20.89 -2.10
CA THR A 37 15.30 -19.90 -1.14
C THR A 37 15.22 -18.47 -1.70
N GLU A 38 15.54 -18.29 -2.97
CA GLU A 38 15.42 -17.01 -3.67
C GLU A 38 13.98 -16.51 -3.71
N ALA A 39 13.01 -17.38 -4.04
CA ALA A 39 11.59 -17.02 -4.03
C ALA A 39 11.11 -16.65 -2.63
N LEU A 40 11.62 -17.32 -1.59
CA LEU A 40 11.33 -17.00 -0.19
C LEU A 40 11.83 -15.60 0.19
N LEU A 41 13.03 -15.22 -0.25
CA LEU A 41 13.60 -13.88 -0.02
C LEU A 41 12.78 -12.80 -0.73
N TYR A 42 12.35 -13.05 -1.97
CA TYR A 42 11.47 -12.13 -2.70
C TYR A 42 10.09 -11.99 -2.04
N ALA A 43 9.50 -13.10 -1.58
CA ALA A 43 8.23 -13.10 -0.86
C ALA A 43 8.33 -12.31 0.46
N PHE A 44 9.43 -12.49 1.20
CA PHE A 44 9.70 -11.73 2.41
C PHE A 44 9.85 -10.24 2.11
N ALA A 45 10.75 -9.88 1.19
CA ALA A 45 11.03 -8.49 0.85
C ALA A 45 9.76 -7.76 0.34
N GLY A 46 8.98 -8.40 -0.52
CA GLY A 46 7.75 -7.79 -1.01
C GLY A 46 6.65 -7.70 0.04
N THR A 47 6.58 -8.63 1.00
CA THR A 47 5.67 -8.50 2.15
C THR A 47 6.10 -7.36 3.07
N CYS A 48 7.40 -7.20 3.32
CA CYS A 48 7.94 -6.04 4.04
C CYS A 48 7.63 -4.72 3.32
N ALA A 49 7.82 -4.66 2.01
CA ALA A 49 7.48 -3.48 1.21
C ALA A 49 5.99 -3.16 1.28
N TRP A 50 5.12 -4.17 1.16
CA TRP A 50 3.68 -4.00 1.31
C TRP A 50 3.32 -3.44 2.70
N LEU A 51 3.87 -4.00 3.78
CA LEU A 51 3.63 -3.50 5.14
C LEU A 51 4.06 -2.04 5.33
N LEU A 52 5.23 -1.66 4.80
CA LEU A 52 5.73 -0.28 4.88
C LEU A 52 4.83 0.70 4.12
N ILE A 53 4.35 0.31 2.93
CA ILE A 53 3.41 1.11 2.14
C ILE A 53 2.09 1.27 2.90
N THR A 54 1.53 0.18 3.43
CA THR A 54 0.28 0.19 4.22
C THR A 54 0.41 1.09 5.44
N PHE A 55 1.52 0.98 6.16
CA PHE A 55 1.78 1.81 7.33
C PHE A 55 1.90 3.30 6.96
N GLY A 56 2.67 3.61 5.92
CA GLY A 56 2.82 4.98 5.41
C GLY A 56 1.47 5.58 5.00
N LEU A 57 0.62 4.79 4.32
CA LEU A 57 -0.72 5.18 3.92
C LEU A 57 -1.64 5.43 5.12
N ALA A 58 -1.62 4.56 6.13
CA ALA A 58 -2.38 4.76 7.37
C ALA A 58 -1.96 6.06 8.09
N ILE A 59 -0.66 6.31 8.23
CA ILE A 59 -0.15 7.55 8.83
C ILE A 59 -0.56 8.77 7.99
N HIS A 60 -0.50 8.69 6.67
CA HIS A 60 -0.92 9.78 5.78
C HIS A 60 -2.40 10.12 5.98
N ILE A 61 -3.27 9.12 6.03
CA ILE A 61 -4.71 9.31 6.30
C ILE A 61 -4.93 9.92 7.68
N ILE A 62 -4.31 9.38 8.74
CA ILE A 62 -4.45 9.91 10.10
C ILE A 62 -3.99 11.36 10.19
N LYS A 63 -2.86 11.71 9.57
CA LYS A 63 -2.35 13.09 9.54
C LYS A 63 -3.25 14.02 8.73
N THR A 64 -3.81 13.54 7.62
CA THR A 64 -4.71 14.33 6.77
C THR A 64 -6.07 14.54 7.42
N ALA A 65 -6.56 13.59 8.21
CA ALA A 65 -7.84 13.66 8.93
C ALA A 65 -7.75 14.42 10.26
N ARG A 66 -6.55 14.59 10.83
CA ARG A 66 -6.38 15.32 12.09
C ARG A 66 -6.70 16.80 11.86
N PRO A 67 -7.60 17.42 12.65
CA PRO A 67 -7.81 18.86 12.58
C PRO A 67 -6.50 19.57 12.92
N THR A 68 -6.13 20.58 12.14
CA THR A 68 -4.98 21.43 12.45
C THR A 68 -5.25 22.12 13.79
N VAL A 69 -4.67 21.60 14.88
CA VAL A 69 -4.73 22.24 16.20
C VAL A 69 -3.88 23.52 16.08
N GLY A 70 -4.53 24.64 15.73
CA GLY A 70 -3.86 25.91 15.43
C GLY A 70 -4.48 26.76 14.32
N GLY A 71 -5.58 26.33 13.69
CA GLY A 71 -6.41 27.23 12.88
C GLY A 71 -7.13 28.22 13.79
N ARG A 72 -6.67 29.47 13.81
CA ARG A 72 -7.40 30.62 14.37
C ARG A 72 -8.82 30.70 13.85
#